data_AF-A0AAU0XQ07-F1
#
_entry.id   AF-A0AAU0XQ07-F1
#
_cell.length_a   1.000
_cell.length_b   1.000
_cell.length_c   1.000
_cell.angle_alpha   90.00
_cell.angle_beta   90.00
_cell.angle_gamma   90.00
#
_symmetry.space_group_name_H-M   'P 1'
#
loop_
_entity.id
_entity.type
_entity.pdbx_description
1 polymer ?
#
loop_
_entity_poly.entity_id
_entity_poly.type
_entity_poly.pdbx_seq_one_letter_code
_entity_poly.pdbx_strand_id
1 'polypeptide(L)'
;MSAWLPDQSTLYPGTGSHRSVDIFAALRDRTDTQAGPQPGNQAGHQTAQVTAAGAAWLAGATAYPRSTLTQWQAHPGSPGVLPCGSAFDVVNVPALFGRRMLEHLWADGPGSGPVASHRGRMLLFAAPGTAQRLPSLLDWEEWGSRPEPVTEHDPQAPGGPDDQADRFPPLLCHGTGDAVTVPPLACGSTSPGPRWVVAPDTRHPWLPGPDVLLWACVRVTRSAPASTARNSIFPPADQDAKVYDVSRRR
;
A
#
# COMPACT_ATOMS: atom_id res chain seq x y z
N MET A 1 -51.10 47.38 30.37
CA MET A 1 -51.61 47.46 28.99
C MET A 1 -50.95 46.35 28.20
N SER A 2 -51.70 45.27 27.99
CA SER A 2 -51.31 44.12 27.19
C SER A 2 -51.51 44.42 25.71
N ALA A 3 -50.60 43.98 24.85
CA ALA A 3 -50.91 43.65 23.47
C ALA A 3 -50.02 42.47 23.04
N TRP A 4 -50.69 41.34 22.90
CA TRP A 4 -50.22 40.06 22.36
C TRP A 4 -50.63 39.96 20.87
N LEU A 5 -50.02 39.00 20.17
CA LEU A 5 -50.28 38.41 18.82
C LEU A 5 -49.42 38.93 17.63
N PRO A 6 -49.16 38.08 16.60
CA PRO A 6 -48.72 36.68 16.67
C PRO A 6 -47.62 36.32 15.61
N ASP A 7 -47.04 35.13 15.81
CA ASP A 7 -46.21 34.33 14.89
C ASP A 7 -46.87 34.06 13.52
N GLN A 8 -46.08 34.06 12.43
CA GLN A 8 -46.09 33.05 11.34
C GLN A 8 -44.82 33.19 10.48
N SER A 9 -43.73 32.52 10.89
CA SER A 9 -42.64 32.17 9.94
C SER A 9 -42.65 30.67 9.71
N THR A 10 -43.45 30.25 8.72
CA THR A 10 -43.50 28.89 8.19
C THR A 10 -42.16 28.51 7.59
N LEU A 11 -41.29 27.90 8.39
CA LEU A 11 -40.15 27.15 7.88
C LEU A 11 -40.64 25.80 7.36
N TYR A 12 -40.62 25.66 6.04
CA TYR A 12 -40.75 24.38 5.34
C TYR A 12 -39.78 23.36 5.95
N PRO A 13 -40.26 22.20 6.45
CA PRO A 13 -39.39 21.07 6.68
C PRO A 13 -39.04 20.49 5.31
N GLY A 14 -37.86 20.83 4.81
CA GLY A 14 -37.23 20.08 3.73
C GLY A 14 -37.02 18.65 4.21
N THR A 15 -37.91 17.74 3.82
CA THR A 15 -37.78 16.29 3.99
C THR A 15 -36.66 15.78 3.09
N GLY A 16 -35.41 16.07 3.47
CA GLY A 16 -34.25 15.32 3.01
C GLY A 16 -34.22 14.02 3.80
N SER A 17 -34.70 12.94 3.18
CA SER A 17 -34.50 11.58 3.69
C SER A 17 -33.00 11.30 3.73
N HIS A 18 -32.35 11.65 4.85
CA HIS A 18 -30.99 11.22 5.14
C HIS A 18 -31.10 9.74 5.48
N ARG A 19 -31.08 8.91 4.44
CA ARG A 19 -30.97 7.45 4.55
C ARG A 19 -29.58 7.16 5.12
N SER A 20 -29.46 7.29 6.45
CA SER A 20 -28.31 6.84 7.23
C SER A 20 -28.19 5.35 6.99
N VAL A 21 -27.38 4.96 6.00
CA VAL A 21 -26.98 3.58 5.83
C VAL A 21 -26.19 3.24 7.08
N ASP A 22 -26.78 2.43 7.95
CA ASP A 22 -26.06 1.84 9.07
C ASP A 22 -24.98 0.95 8.46
N ILE A 23 -23.77 1.50 8.32
CA ILE A 23 -22.63 0.82 7.69
C ILE A 23 -22.28 -0.45 8.47
N PHE A 24 -22.50 -0.46 9.78
CA PHE A 24 -22.28 -1.65 10.60
C PHE A 24 -23.36 -2.71 10.32
N ALA A 25 -24.59 -2.30 9.97
CA ALA A 25 -25.59 -3.19 9.40
C ALA A 25 -25.26 -3.59 7.96
N ALA A 26 -24.80 -2.69 7.07
CA ALA A 26 -24.45 -3.00 5.69
C ALA A 26 -23.23 -3.95 5.58
N LEU A 27 -22.29 -3.85 6.53
CA LEU A 27 -21.17 -4.77 6.71
C LEU A 27 -21.59 -6.12 7.32
N ARG A 28 -22.74 -6.17 8.02
CA ARG A 28 -23.28 -7.38 8.66
C ARG A 28 -24.29 -8.11 7.76
N ASP A 29 -25.06 -7.41 6.95
CA ASP A 29 -26.09 -7.97 6.07
C ASP A 29 -25.46 -8.73 4.88
N ARG A 30 -24.31 -8.26 4.39
CA ARG A 30 -23.56 -8.92 3.30
C ARG A 30 -22.94 -10.27 3.66
N THR A 31 -22.76 -10.59 4.94
CA THR A 31 -22.30 -11.94 5.33
C THR A 31 -23.42 -12.97 5.23
N ASP A 32 -24.68 -12.54 5.26
CA ASP A 32 -25.83 -13.44 5.44
C ASP A 32 -26.65 -13.65 4.16
N THR A 33 -26.53 -12.79 3.12
CA THR A 33 -27.45 -12.83 1.94
C THR A 33 -26.96 -13.54 0.67
N GLN A 34 -25.82 -14.23 0.64
CA GLN A 34 -25.28 -14.76 -0.63
C GLN A 34 -25.30 -16.29 -0.76
N ALA A 35 -26.51 -16.85 -0.76
CA ALA A 35 -26.80 -18.17 -1.32
C ALA A 35 -27.32 -18.02 -2.77
N GLY A 36 -26.41 -17.87 -3.75
CA GLY A 36 -26.73 -17.84 -5.18
C GLY A 36 -25.46 -17.74 -6.06
N PRO A 37 -25.34 -18.51 -7.17
CA PRO A 37 -24.04 -18.75 -7.80
C PRO A 37 -23.68 -17.68 -8.87
N GLN A 38 -22.58 -16.95 -8.67
CA GLN A 38 -21.90 -16.17 -9.71
C GLN A 38 -20.37 -16.17 -9.46
N PRO A 39 -19.58 -16.98 -10.21
CA PRO A 39 -18.18 -17.21 -9.88
C PRO A 39 -17.26 -16.26 -10.66
N GLY A 40 -16.37 -15.55 -9.95
CA GLY A 40 -15.20 -14.90 -10.54
C GLY A 40 -14.76 -13.58 -9.89
N ASN A 41 -15.67 -12.60 -9.74
CA ASN A 41 -15.29 -11.23 -9.32
C ASN A 41 -15.69 -10.87 -7.88
N GLN A 42 -16.46 -11.74 -7.20
CA GLN A 42 -16.95 -11.47 -5.84
C GLN A 42 -15.90 -11.74 -4.76
N ALA A 43 -15.04 -12.75 -4.92
CA ALA A 43 -14.01 -13.10 -3.93
C ALA A 43 -12.99 -11.96 -3.73
N GLY A 44 -12.52 -11.32 -4.81
CA GLY A 44 -11.62 -10.17 -4.72
C GLY A 44 -12.27 -8.90 -4.15
N HIS A 45 -13.60 -8.78 -4.25
CA HIS A 45 -14.35 -7.70 -3.58
C HIS A 45 -14.59 -7.98 -2.10
N GLN A 46 -14.60 -9.24 -1.66
CA GLN A 46 -14.75 -9.60 -0.24
C GLN A 46 -13.47 -9.36 0.54
N THR A 47 -12.30 -9.75 0.02
CA THR A 47 -11.01 -9.50 0.69
C THR A 47 -10.68 -8.02 0.81
N ALA A 48 -11.31 -7.15 0.02
CA ALA A 48 -11.11 -5.71 0.04
C ALA A 48 -12.12 -4.94 0.93
N GLN A 49 -13.03 -5.63 1.63
CA GLN A 49 -14.04 -4.99 2.48
C GLN A 49 -13.62 -4.96 3.95
N VAL A 50 -13.62 -3.76 4.54
CA VAL A 50 -13.34 -3.58 5.96
C VAL A 50 -14.56 -3.96 6.78
N THR A 51 -14.42 -4.89 7.73
CA THR A 51 -15.53 -5.22 8.64
C THR A 51 -15.64 -4.22 9.77
N ALA A 52 -16.75 -4.28 10.52
CA ALA A 52 -16.92 -3.56 11.77
C ALA A 52 -15.76 -3.79 12.77
N ALA A 53 -15.27 -5.03 12.85
CA ALA A 53 -14.17 -5.42 13.72
C ALA A 53 -12.84 -4.83 13.24
N GLY A 54 -12.58 -4.88 11.92
CA GLY A 54 -11.41 -4.25 11.31
C GLY A 54 -11.40 -2.72 11.45
N ALA A 55 -12.55 -2.07 11.28
CA ALA A 55 -12.70 -0.63 11.52
C ALA A 55 -12.39 -0.25 12.97
N ALA A 56 -12.82 -1.07 13.94
CA ALA A 56 -12.51 -0.85 15.35
C ALA A 56 -11.01 -1.01 15.65
N TRP A 57 -10.32 -1.95 14.99
CA TRP A 57 -8.87 -2.09 15.07
C TRP A 57 -8.15 -0.84 14.52
N LEU A 58 -8.51 -0.41 13.31
CA LEU A 58 -7.94 0.80 12.69
C LEU A 58 -8.14 2.04 13.55
N ALA A 59 -9.36 2.25 14.07
CA ALA A 59 -9.67 3.38 14.96
C ALA A 59 -8.88 3.32 16.29
N GLY A 60 -8.53 2.11 16.74
CA GLY A 60 -7.72 1.88 17.93
C GLY A 60 -6.31 2.47 17.87
N ALA A 61 -5.80 2.78 16.67
CA ALA A 61 -4.53 3.49 16.51
C ALA A 61 -4.61 4.94 17.01
N THR A 62 -5.81 5.54 16.98
CA THR A 62 -6.02 6.96 17.30
C THR A 62 -6.22 7.20 18.80
N ALA A 63 -5.95 8.42 19.26
CA ALA A 63 -6.20 8.83 20.65
C ALA A 63 -7.69 8.81 21.04
N TYR A 64 -8.60 8.94 20.05
CA TYR A 64 -10.05 8.98 20.27
C TYR A 64 -10.79 7.97 19.36
N PRO A 65 -10.68 6.65 19.62
CA PRO A 65 -11.22 5.63 18.71
C PRO A 65 -12.72 5.75 18.43
N ARG A 66 -13.52 6.11 19.45
CA ARG A 66 -14.98 6.29 19.27
C ARG A 66 -15.31 7.43 18.31
N SER A 67 -14.64 8.57 18.45
CA SER A 67 -14.85 9.73 17.58
C SER A 67 -14.46 9.41 16.14
N THR A 68 -13.34 8.72 15.94
CA THR A 68 -12.89 8.25 14.62
C THR A 68 -13.94 7.34 13.96
N LEU A 69 -14.50 6.38 14.71
CA LEU A 69 -15.57 5.52 14.21
C LEU A 69 -16.83 6.30 13.85
N THR A 70 -17.26 7.25 14.68
CA THR A 70 -18.41 8.12 14.38
C THR A 70 -18.18 8.95 13.13
N GLN A 71 -16.97 9.48 12.92
CA GLN A 71 -16.63 10.23 11.72
C GLN A 71 -16.69 9.37 10.47
N TRP A 72 -16.14 8.15 10.51
CA TRP A 72 -16.23 7.21 9.40
C TRP A 72 -17.63 6.69 9.15
N GLN A 73 -18.47 6.56 10.19
CA GLN A 73 -19.90 6.26 10.03
C GLN A 73 -20.61 7.38 9.26
N ALA A 74 -20.30 8.63 9.56
CA ALA A 74 -20.87 9.77 8.85
C ALA A 74 -20.36 9.85 7.39
N HIS A 75 -19.12 9.43 7.12
CA HIS A 75 -18.46 9.57 5.82
C HIS A 75 -17.69 8.30 5.39
N PRO A 76 -18.38 7.17 5.10
CA PRO A 76 -17.73 5.87 4.89
C PRO A 76 -16.86 5.79 3.63
N GLY A 77 -17.14 6.64 2.64
CA GLY A 77 -16.37 6.75 1.40
C GLY A 77 -15.15 7.67 1.49
N SER A 78 -14.90 8.29 2.65
CA SER A 78 -13.76 9.18 2.83
C SER A 78 -12.52 8.39 3.29
N PRO A 79 -11.35 8.61 2.67
CA PRO A 79 -10.08 8.10 3.20
C PRO A 79 -9.83 8.62 4.62
N GLY A 80 -9.18 7.80 5.45
CA GLY A 80 -8.79 8.19 6.80
C GLY A 80 -7.29 8.48 6.91
N VAL A 81 -6.87 9.27 7.89
CA VAL A 81 -5.47 9.40 8.28
C VAL A 81 -5.31 8.78 9.67
N LEU A 82 -4.38 7.84 9.81
CA LEU A 82 -4.15 7.13 11.06
C LEU A 82 -2.69 7.26 11.48
N PRO A 83 -2.42 7.49 12.79
CA PRO A 83 -1.06 7.45 13.30
C PRO A 83 -0.50 6.02 13.26
N CYS A 84 0.81 5.92 13.04
CA CYS A 84 1.57 4.66 13.11
C CYS A 84 2.30 4.53 14.46
N GLY A 85 2.80 3.33 14.76
CA GLY A 85 3.60 3.04 15.96
C GLY A 85 2.83 2.56 17.18
N SER A 86 1.50 2.76 17.24
CA SER A 86 0.68 2.31 18.37
C SER A 86 0.05 0.93 18.14
N ALA A 87 -0.84 0.83 17.16
CA ALA A 87 -1.54 -0.41 16.81
C ALA A 87 -0.83 -1.18 15.68
N PHE A 88 -0.10 -0.47 14.82
CA PHE A 88 0.61 -1.02 13.68
C PHE A 88 1.67 -0.02 13.20
N ASP A 89 2.68 -0.56 12.52
CA ASP A 89 3.56 0.21 11.62
C ASP A 89 3.11 -0.02 10.18
N VAL A 90 3.62 0.80 9.25
CA VAL A 90 3.37 0.61 7.81
C VAL A 90 4.67 0.62 7.03
N VAL A 91 4.86 -0.43 6.23
CA VAL A 91 5.95 -0.51 5.25
C VAL A 91 5.38 -0.20 3.88
N ASN A 92 5.85 0.90 3.30
CA ASN A 92 5.38 1.49 2.07
C ASN A 92 6.39 1.19 0.95
N VAL A 93 5.96 0.37 0.00
CA VAL A 93 6.81 -0.23 -1.04
C VAL A 93 6.28 0.05 -2.44
N PRO A 94 7.11 0.08 -3.50
CA PRO A 94 6.60 0.18 -4.87
C PRO A 94 5.64 -0.96 -5.21
N ALA A 95 4.55 -0.67 -5.92
CA ALA A 95 3.46 -1.62 -6.10
C ALA A 95 3.87 -2.95 -6.76
N LEU A 96 4.81 -2.93 -7.72
CA LEU A 96 5.29 -4.16 -8.36
C LEU A 96 6.06 -5.04 -7.38
N PHE A 97 6.94 -4.44 -6.58
CA PHE A 97 7.72 -5.14 -5.57
C PHE A 97 6.80 -5.69 -4.47
N GLY A 98 5.88 -4.87 -3.97
CA GLY A 98 4.90 -5.27 -2.95
C GLY A 98 3.98 -6.40 -3.40
N ARG A 99 3.59 -6.45 -4.69
CA ARG A 99 2.80 -7.58 -5.22
C ARG A 99 3.57 -8.89 -5.14
N ARG A 100 4.84 -8.89 -5.54
CA ARG A 100 5.70 -10.08 -5.43
C ARG A 100 5.96 -10.47 -3.97
N MET A 101 6.13 -9.49 -3.08
CA MET A 101 6.21 -9.76 -1.64
C MET A 101 4.95 -10.48 -1.15
N LEU A 102 3.76 -10.00 -1.55
CA LEU A 102 2.49 -10.59 -1.16
C LEU A 102 2.31 -12.01 -1.70
N GLU A 103 2.72 -12.25 -2.95
CA GLU A 103 2.75 -13.58 -3.57
C GLU A 103 3.59 -14.56 -2.74
N HIS A 104 4.81 -14.18 -2.35
CA HIS A 104 5.64 -15.02 -1.47
C HIS A 104 5.03 -15.22 -0.08
N LEU A 105 4.53 -14.15 0.55
CA LEU A 105 3.91 -14.23 1.87
C LEU A 105 2.73 -15.21 1.93
N TRP A 106 1.96 -15.33 0.85
CA TRP A 106 0.85 -16.28 0.76
C TRP A 106 1.25 -17.67 0.31
N ALA A 107 2.23 -17.79 -0.59
CA ALA A 107 2.65 -19.09 -1.12
C ALA A 107 3.51 -19.87 -0.12
N ASP A 108 4.51 -19.22 0.45
CA ASP A 108 5.58 -19.86 1.25
C ASP A 108 5.70 -19.28 2.67
N GLY A 109 4.97 -18.19 2.94
CA GLY A 109 5.04 -17.43 4.17
C GLY A 109 3.88 -17.71 5.14
N PRO A 110 3.89 -17.06 6.32
CA PRO A 110 2.84 -17.18 7.32
C PRO A 110 1.53 -16.45 6.95
N GLY A 111 1.38 -16.00 5.70
CA GLY A 111 0.29 -15.13 5.26
C GLY A 111 0.67 -13.65 5.27
N SER A 112 -0.30 -12.81 4.93
CA SER A 112 -0.17 -11.35 5.00
C SER A 112 -1.12 -10.78 6.05
N GLY A 113 -0.73 -9.64 6.62
CA GLY A 113 -1.68 -8.78 7.30
C GLY A 113 -2.51 -7.95 6.31
N PRO A 114 -3.19 -6.90 6.80
CA PRO A 114 -3.86 -5.92 5.96
C PRO A 114 -2.88 -5.23 5.00
N VAL A 115 -3.33 -5.01 3.76
CA VAL A 115 -2.55 -4.36 2.70
C VAL A 115 -3.44 -3.38 1.95
N ALA A 116 -2.95 -2.16 1.78
CA ALA A 116 -3.60 -1.15 0.94
C ALA A 116 -2.71 -0.78 -0.25
N SER A 117 -3.29 -0.14 -1.26
CA SER A 117 -2.57 0.49 -2.36
C SER A 117 -2.96 1.95 -2.46
N HIS A 118 -1.96 2.81 -2.67
CA HIS A 118 -2.12 4.25 -2.76
C HIS A 118 -1.00 4.84 -3.62
N ARG A 119 -1.34 5.64 -4.65
CA ARG A 119 -0.37 6.37 -5.49
C ARG A 119 0.80 5.52 -6.03
N GLY A 120 0.49 4.34 -6.58
CA GLY A 120 1.51 3.45 -7.17
C GLY A 120 2.37 2.70 -6.15
N ARG A 121 2.03 2.79 -4.87
CA ARG A 121 2.69 2.09 -3.76
C ARG A 121 1.73 1.19 -3.02
N MET A 122 2.27 0.17 -2.36
CA MET A 122 1.56 -0.72 -1.46
C MET A 122 1.95 -0.41 -0.02
N LEU A 123 0.96 -0.35 0.84
CA LEU A 123 1.09 -0.12 2.28
C LEU A 123 0.84 -1.45 2.98
N LEU A 124 1.89 -2.10 3.46
CA LEU A 124 1.81 -3.33 4.23
C LEU A 124 1.74 -2.97 5.71
N PHE A 125 0.65 -3.34 6.37
CA PHE A 125 0.51 -3.12 7.82
C PHE A 125 1.32 -4.18 8.54
N ALA A 126 2.15 -3.74 9.47
CA ALA A 126 3.15 -4.56 10.15
C ALA A 126 3.06 -4.40 11.67
N ALA A 127 3.67 -5.33 12.40
CA ALA A 127 3.68 -5.27 13.86
C ALA A 127 4.40 -3.98 14.33
N PRO A 128 3.93 -3.31 15.40
CA PRO A 128 4.62 -2.13 15.95
C PRO A 128 6.11 -2.38 16.23
N GLY A 129 6.96 -1.41 15.92
CA GLY A 129 8.43 -1.51 16.01
C GLY A 129 9.10 -2.08 14.75
N THR A 130 8.34 -2.56 13.77
CA THR A 130 8.86 -2.99 12.47
C THR A 130 9.51 -1.85 11.72
N ALA A 131 8.92 -0.65 11.73
CA ALA A 131 9.45 0.50 11.00
C ALA A 131 10.83 0.94 11.51
N GLN A 132 11.13 0.69 12.79
CA GLN A 132 12.44 0.95 13.37
C GLN A 132 13.46 -0.14 13.03
N ARG A 133 13.05 -1.41 13.05
CA ARG A 133 13.98 -2.56 12.93
C ARG A 133 14.26 -2.97 11.48
N LEU A 134 13.26 -2.88 10.60
CA LEU A 134 13.37 -3.36 9.22
C LEU A 134 14.46 -2.65 8.40
N PRO A 135 14.60 -1.30 8.45
CA PRO A 135 15.68 -0.63 7.73
C PRO A 135 17.07 -1.12 8.14
N SER A 136 17.30 -1.32 9.45
CA SER A 136 18.56 -1.91 9.93
C SER A 136 18.76 -3.32 9.37
N LEU A 137 17.73 -4.17 9.35
CA LEU A 137 17.88 -5.53 8.81
C LEU A 137 18.21 -5.55 7.31
N LEU A 138 17.63 -4.63 6.54
CA LEU A 138 17.88 -4.53 5.10
C LEU A 138 19.29 -4.04 4.80
N ASP A 139 19.76 -3.02 5.53
CA ASP A 139 21.15 -2.54 5.43
C ASP A 139 22.13 -3.69 5.68
N TRP A 140 21.90 -4.53 6.69
CA TRP A 140 22.79 -5.68 6.96
C TRP A 140 22.82 -6.72 5.81
N GLU A 141 21.71 -6.94 5.09
CA GLU A 141 21.67 -7.82 3.92
C GLU A 141 22.42 -7.25 2.70
N GLU A 142 22.43 -5.92 2.55
CA GLU A 142 23.20 -5.24 1.50
C GLU A 142 24.70 -5.43 1.70
N TRP A 143 25.18 -5.40 2.94
CA TRP A 143 26.60 -5.57 3.28
C TRP A 143 27.07 -7.04 3.25
N GLY A 144 26.19 -8.00 3.51
CA GLY A 144 26.48 -9.44 3.40
C GLY A 144 26.62 -9.92 1.96
N SER A 145 26.20 -9.10 1.00
CA SER A 145 26.24 -9.36 -0.43
C SER A 145 27.40 -8.60 -1.07
N ARG A 146 28.60 -8.77 -0.51
CA ARG A 146 29.81 -8.19 -1.09
C ARG A 146 29.93 -8.70 -2.54
N PRO A 147 30.16 -7.84 -3.53
CA PRO A 147 30.61 -8.31 -4.83
C PRO A 147 31.88 -9.14 -4.58
N GLU A 148 31.89 -10.37 -5.10
CA GLU A 148 33.11 -11.17 -5.21
C GLU A 148 34.23 -10.25 -5.71
N PRO A 149 35.45 -10.32 -5.12
CA PRO A 149 36.54 -9.48 -5.57
C PRO A 149 36.70 -9.70 -7.06
N VAL A 150 36.51 -8.62 -7.83
CA VAL A 150 36.70 -8.61 -9.27
C VAL A 150 38.08 -9.20 -9.53
N THR A 151 38.12 -10.42 -10.07
CA THR A 151 39.35 -11.02 -10.55
C THR A 151 39.87 -10.08 -11.64
N GLU A 152 41.02 -9.50 -11.34
CA GLU A 152 41.73 -8.49 -12.10
C GLU A 152 42.06 -8.96 -13.53
N HIS A 153 41.16 -8.73 -14.51
CA HIS A 153 41.49 -8.39 -15.91
C HIS A 153 40.23 -8.34 -16.80
N ASP A 154 39.65 -7.15 -16.98
CA ASP A 154 39.19 -6.69 -18.30
C ASP A 154 39.04 -5.15 -18.30
N PRO A 155 39.93 -4.37 -18.95
CA PRO A 155 39.90 -2.90 -18.89
C PRO A 155 38.71 -2.24 -19.60
N GLN A 156 37.78 -3.00 -20.19
CA GLN A 156 36.73 -2.46 -21.06
C GLN A 156 35.33 -3.03 -20.77
N ALA A 157 34.98 -3.20 -19.49
CA ALA A 157 33.60 -3.42 -19.07
C ALA A 157 32.91 -2.07 -18.78
N PRO A 158 31.78 -1.72 -19.44
CA PRO A 158 31.03 -0.51 -19.13
C PRO A 158 30.21 -0.75 -17.86
N GLY A 159 30.86 -0.67 -16.69
CA GLY A 159 30.22 -0.73 -15.38
C GLY A 159 30.50 0.56 -14.61
N GLY A 160 29.64 1.55 -14.78
CA GLY A 160 29.68 2.76 -13.94
C GLY A 160 29.33 2.39 -12.49
N PRO A 161 29.84 3.13 -11.49
CA PRO A 161 29.60 2.87 -10.06
C PRO A 161 28.12 2.98 -9.62
N ASP A 162 27.22 3.42 -10.51
CA ASP A 162 25.82 3.68 -10.20
C ASP A 162 24.86 2.51 -10.48
N ASP A 163 25.29 1.43 -11.14
CA ASP A 163 24.40 0.30 -11.51
C ASP A 163 24.26 -0.78 -10.43
N GLN A 164 25.03 -0.68 -9.34
CA GLN A 164 25.07 -1.65 -8.25
C GLN A 164 24.39 -1.14 -6.97
N ALA A 165 23.98 0.13 -6.94
CA ALA A 165 23.36 0.76 -5.79
C ALA A 165 21.85 0.48 -5.76
N ASP A 166 21.44 -0.14 -4.66
CA ASP A 166 20.08 -0.45 -4.21
C ASP A 166 19.48 -1.75 -4.79
N ARG A 167 19.93 -2.88 -4.22
CA ARG A 167 19.31 -4.21 -4.42
C ARG A 167 17.83 -4.21 -4.05
N PHE A 168 17.45 -3.40 -3.08
CA PHE A 168 16.06 -3.21 -2.68
C PHE A 168 15.54 -1.91 -3.29
N PRO A 169 14.28 -1.86 -3.75
CA PRO A 169 13.71 -0.58 -4.13
C PRO A 169 13.52 0.29 -2.87
N PRO A 170 13.41 1.63 -3.01
CA PRO A 170 13.32 2.53 -1.86
C PRO A 170 12.06 2.25 -1.02
N LEU A 171 12.23 1.52 0.07
CA LEU A 171 11.16 1.21 1.02
C LEU A 171 11.04 2.36 2.02
N LEU A 172 9.80 2.75 2.34
CA LEU A 172 9.54 3.76 3.36
C LEU A 172 8.89 3.08 4.56
N CYS A 173 9.44 3.30 5.74
CA CYS A 173 8.93 2.75 6.99
C CYS A 173 8.25 3.85 7.79
N HIS A 174 7.00 3.64 8.17
CA HIS A 174 6.19 4.58 8.97
C HIS A 174 5.91 3.96 10.33
N GLY A 175 6.42 4.60 11.39
CA GLY A 175 6.34 4.11 12.77
C GLY A 175 5.83 5.18 13.72
N THR A 176 6.29 5.16 14.97
CA THR A 176 5.88 6.12 16.00
C THR A 176 6.16 7.55 15.57
N GLY A 177 5.11 8.38 15.55
CA GLY A 177 5.17 9.79 15.15
C GLY A 177 4.79 10.04 13.69
N ASP A 178 4.70 8.98 12.88
CA ASP A 178 4.21 9.08 11.50
C ASP A 178 2.70 8.89 11.42
N ALA A 179 2.12 9.27 10.28
CA ALA A 179 0.74 8.98 9.94
C ALA A 179 0.59 8.59 8.47
N VAL A 180 -0.36 7.71 8.18
CA VAL A 180 -0.63 7.21 6.83
C VAL A 180 -2.08 7.41 6.44
N THR A 181 -2.31 7.65 5.15
CA THR A 181 -3.66 7.64 4.57
C THR A 181 -4.11 6.21 4.33
N VAL A 182 -5.18 5.78 5.00
CA VAL A 182 -5.82 4.49 4.78
C VAL A 182 -7.01 4.63 3.83
N PRO A 183 -7.30 3.59 3.03
CA PRO A 183 -8.46 3.59 2.16
C PRO A 183 -9.78 3.78 2.94
N PRO A 184 -10.84 4.26 2.26
CA PRO A 184 -12.18 4.29 2.81
C PRO A 184 -12.64 2.93 3.36
N LEU A 185 -13.50 2.94 4.38
CA LEU A 185 -14.06 1.71 4.94
C LEU A 185 -15.06 1.05 3.97
N ALA A 186 -15.83 1.86 3.25
CA ALA A 186 -16.70 1.40 2.19
C ALA A 186 -16.02 1.63 0.84
N CYS A 187 -15.98 0.59 0.00
CA CYS A 187 -15.45 0.70 -1.35
C CYS A 187 -16.33 1.69 -2.16
N GLY A 188 -15.81 2.88 -2.42
CA GLY A 188 -16.43 3.87 -3.30
C GLY A 188 -16.21 3.47 -4.77
N SER A 189 -17.19 3.70 -5.63
CA SER A 189 -17.11 3.35 -7.04
C SER A 189 -15.95 4.08 -7.73
N THR A 190 -15.04 3.27 -8.32
CA THR A 190 -14.16 3.57 -9.48
C THR A 190 -13.20 4.77 -9.45
N SER A 191 -13.16 5.57 -8.37
CA SER A 191 -12.22 6.70 -8.28
C SER A 191 -10.78 6.21 -8.03
N PRO A 192 -9.74 6.83 -8.65
CA PRO A 192 -8.33 6.46 -8.49
C PRO A 192 -7.74 6.86 -7.12
N GLY A 193 -8.43 6.48 -6.04
CA GLY A 193 -8.04 6.72 -4.66
C GLY A 193 -7.31 5.54 -4.00
N PRO A 194 -6.95 5.69 -2.71
CA PRO A 194 -6.44 4.56 -1.93
C PRO A 194 -7.49 3.44 -1.87
N ARG A 195 -7.06 2.18 -2.02
CA ARG A 195 -7.94 0.99 -1.95
C ARG A 195 -7.30 -0.15 -1.17
N TRP A 196 -8.11 -0.93 -0.47
CA TRP A 196 -7.66 -2.15 0.17
C TRP A 196 -7.37 -3.23 -0.88
N VAL A 197 -6.24 -3.92 -0.71
CA VAL A 197 -5.90 -5.17 -1.41
C VAL A 197 -6.28 -6.34 -0.51
N VAL A 198 -5.96 -6.22 0.78
CA VAL A 198 -6.40 -7.08 1.87
C VAL A 198 -6.89 -6.16 2.97
N ALA A 199 -8.21 -6.11 3.17
CA ALA A 199 -8.84 -5.28 4.17
C ALA A 199 -8.78 -5.96 5.55
N PRO A 200 -8.68 -5.20 6.64
CA PRO A 200 -8.82 -5.75 7.97
C PRO A 200 -10.27 -6.19 8.22
N ASP A 201 -10.42 -7.43 8.68
CA ASP A 201 -11.71 -8.08 8.92
C ASP A 201 -11.92 -8.48 10.40
N THR A 202 -10.89 -8.37 11.23
CA THR A 202 -10.90 -8.71 12.66
C THR A 202 -10.34 -7.58 13.53
N ARG A 203 -10.60 -7.64 14.85
CA ARG A 203 -10.07 -6.69 15.84
C ARG A 203 -8.58 -6.91 16.15
N HIS A 204 -8.08 -8.10 15.86
CA HIS A 204 -6.71 -8.51 16.13
C HIS A 204 -6.14 -9.17 14.87
N PRO A 205 -5.92 -8.40 13.79
CA PRO A 205 -5.35 -8.98 12.59
C PRO A 205 -3.93 -9.45 12.89
N TRP A 206 -3.54 -10.56 12.29
CA TRP A 206 -2.14 -10.94 12.30
C TRP A 206 -1.34 -9.90 11.50
N LEU A 207 -0.19 -9.49 12.04
CA LEU A 207 0.68 -8.50 11.43
C LEU A 207 2.09 -9.10 11.26
N PRO A 208 2.68 -9.04 10.04
CA PRO A 208 4.05 -9.48 9.84
C PRO A 208 5.00 -8.60 10.66
N GLY A 209 5.95 -9.25 11.35
CA GLY A 209 7.07 -8.58 11.99
C GLY A 209 8.19 -8.22 10.99
N PRO A 210 9.26 -7.56 11.47
CA PRO A 210 10.37 -7.14 10.61
C PRO A 210 11.07 -8.32 9.91
N ASP A 211 11.24 -9.45 10.60
CA ASP A 211 11.91 -10.63 10.03
C ASP A 211 11.10 -11.27 8.88
N VAL A 212 9.77 -11.27 9.00
CA VAL A 212 8.87 -11.78 7.96
C VAL A 212 8.88 -10.89 6.72
N LEU A 213 8.90 -9.56 6.91
CA LEU A 213 9.02 -8.63 5.80
C LEU A 213 10.40 -8.66 5.14
N LEU A 214 11.48 -8.79 5.92
CA LEU A 214 12.83 -9.01 5.42
C LEU A 214 12.88 -10.27 4.55
N TRP A 215 12.35 -11.39 5.07
CA TRP A 215 12.27 -12.66 4.33
C TRP A 215 11.58 -12.48 2.97
N ALA A 216 10.45 -11.77 2.94
CA ALA A 216 9.72 -11.51 1.70
C ALA A 216 10.55 -10.63 0.74
N CYS A 217 11.19 -9.56 1.24
CA CYS A 217 12.08 -8.72 0.44
C CYS A 217 13.22 -9.53 -0.20
N VAL A 218 13.91 -10.36 0.59
CA VAL A 218 15.03 -11.19 0.13
C VAL A 218 14.59 -12.22 -0.92
N ARG A 219 13.40 -12.82 -0.76
CA ARG A 219 12.85 -13.72 -1.78
C ARG A 219 12.61 -13.00 -3.10
N VAL A 220 11.97 -11.83 -3.05
CA VAL A 220 11.70 -11.04 -4.27
C VAL A 220 13.00 -10.66 -5.00
N THR A 221 14.05 -10.28 -4.26
CA THR A 221 15.33 -9.89 -4.87
C THR A 221 16.13 -11.08 -5.40
N ARG A 222 16.09 -12.25 -4.73
CA ARG A 222 16.75 -13.48 -5.21
C ARG A 222 16.01 -14.14 -6.38
N SER A 223 14.69 -13.95 -6.47
CA SER A 223 13.87 -14.44 -7.58
C SER A 223 13.82 -13.46 -8.76
N ALA A 224 14.33 -12.23 -8.60
CA ALA A 224 14.50 -11.33 -9.73
C ALA A 224 15.59 -11.92 -10.64
N PRO A 225 15.32 -12.11 -11.95
CA PRO A 225 16.37 -12.50 -12.88
C PRO A 225 17.50 -11.46 -12.77
N ALA A 226 18.73 -11.93 -12.56
CA ALA A 226 19.93 -11.07 -12.62
C ALA A 226 19.77 -10.21 -13.87
N SER A 227 19.85 -8.88 -13.71
CA SER A 227 19.48 -7.92 -14.74
C SER A 227 20.03 -8.41 -16.07
N THR A 228 19.16 -8.93 -16.93
CA THR A 228 19.56 -9.20 -18.31
C THR A 228 19.96 -7.83 -18.81
N ALA A 229 21.27 -7.69 -19.08
CA ALA A 229 21.89 -6.47 -19.59
C ALA A 229 20.86 -5.76 -20.44
N ARG A 230 20.52 -4.51 -20.09
CA ARG A 230 19.56 -3.69 -20.83
C ARG A 230 19.77 -3.98 -22.30
N ASN A 231 18.85 -4.73 -22.92
CA ASN A 231 18.91 -5.00 -24.35
C ASN A 231 18.71 -3.63 -24.97
N SER A 232 19.82 -2.97 -25.23
CA SER A 232 19.88 -1.70 -25.91
C SER A 232 19.20 -1.92 -27.25
N ILE A 233 18.06 -1.27 -27.42
CA ILE A 233 17.36 -1.21 -28.71
C ILE A 233 18.14 -0.30 -29.67
N PHE A 234 19.17 0.41 -29.16
CA PHE A 234 20.17 1.05 -30.00
C PHE A 234 21.20 -0.01 -30.42
N PRO A 235 21.38 -0.24 -31.74
CA PRO A 235 22.49 -1.04 -32.22
C PRO A 235 23.80 -0.41 -31.70
N PRO A 236 24.83 -1.23 -31.40
CA PRO A 236 26.14 -0.69 -31.05
C PRO A 236 26.57 0.26 -32.16
N ALA A 237 27.02 1.46 -31.78
CA ALA A 237 27.55 2.42 -32.75
C ALA A 237 28.70 1.72 -33.50
N ASP A 238 28.54 1.56 -34.80
CA ASP A 238 29.58 1.05 -35.68
C ASP A 238 30.75 2.03 -35.64
N GLN A 239 31.76 1.73 -34.81
CA GLN A 239 32.91 2.62 -34.59
C GLN A 239 33.79 2.75 -35.85
N ASP A 240 33.50 1.99 -36.90
CA ASP A 240 34.21 2.04 -38.18
C ASP A 240 33.45 2.81 -39.29
N ALA A 241 32.34 3.49 -38.96
CA ALA A 241 31.64 4.35 -39.90
C ALA A 241 32.48 5.60 -40.25
N LYS A 242 33.24 5.54 -41.35
CA LYS A 242 33.92 6.70 -41.95
C LYS A 242 32.90 7.70 -42.50
N VAL A 243 32.46 8.62 -41.65
CA VAL A 243 31.69 9.81 -42.06
C VAL A 243 32.65 10.78 -42.75
N TYR A 244 32.54 10.90 -44.08
CA TYR A 244 33.28 11.91 -44.83
C TYR A 244 32.60 13.28 -44.67
N ASP A 245 33.35 14.26 -44.19
CA ASP A 245 32.91 15.65 -44.13
C ASP A 245 32.83 16.25 -45.54
N VAL A 246 31.61 16.45 -46.03
CA VAL A 246 31.29 17.05 -47.34
C VAL A 246 31.11 18.58 -47.28
N SER A 247 31.44 19.23 -46.16
CA SER A 247 31.27 20.68 -45.98
C SER A 247 32.22 21.54 -46.82
N ARG A 248 33.22 20.95 -47.49
CA ARG A 248 34.14 21.68 -48.36
C ARG A 248 33.85 21.43 -49.84
N ARG A 249 32.73 21.97 -50.31
CA ARG A 249 32.56 22.32 -51.73
C ARG A 249 31.86 23.68 -51.87
N ARG A 250 32.65 24.75 -51.76
CA ARG A 250 32.77 25.83 -52.76
C ARG A 250 33.70 26.91 -52.26
#